data_AF-A0AAD5S6X1-F1
#
_entry.id   AF-A0AAD5S6X1-F1
#
_cell.length_a   1.000
_cell.length_b   1.000
_cell.length_c   1.000
_cell.angle_alpha   90.00
_cell.angle_beta   90.00
_cell.angle_gamma   90.00
#
_symmetry.space_group_name_H-M   'P 1'
#
loop_
_entity.id
_entity.type
_entity.pdbx_description
1 polymer ?
#
loop_
_entity_poly.entity_id
_entity_poly.type
_entity_poly.pdbx_seq_one_letter_code
_entity_poly.pdbx_strand_id
1 'polypeptide(L)'
;LDLFANIRPCIFPGETLLKYSPLKEEIVKGTEFICVRELTGGIYFGKREETNAEGYAYDTMEYTIPEVQRITRIAAQISLLSTPPLPIISIDKANVLATSRLWRKTVTETLSSEFPQIPLSHQLVDSAAMIMVKNPRQLNGIVLTENMFGDILSDEASVIPGSLGLLPSASVSGWGTGKVGLYEPIHGSAPDIAGQGICNPIGTILSAAMLLEYSLGLKSEARAVEAAVKHVLDVDGLRTKDLGGNATTAQIGDAVVAALRAQLKK
;
A
#
# COMPACT_ATOMS: atom_id res chain seq x y z
N LEU A 1 8.67 -17.46 4.91
CA LEU A 1 8.75 -16.56 3.73
C LEU A 1 9.51 -15.26 4.04
N ASP A 2 9.68 -14.87 5.31
CA ASP A 2 10.41 -13.65 5.73
C ASP A 2 9.95 -12.38 4.98
N LEU A 3 8.64 -12.27 4.77
CA LEU A 3 8.03 -11.14 4.07
C LEU A 3 7.95 -9.95 5.02
N PHE A 4 9.04 -9.20 5.16
CA PHE A 4 9.14 -8.12 6.14
C PHE A 4 8.55 -6.79 5.66
N ALA A 5 8.27 -6.62 4.37
CA ALA A 5 7.78 -5.38 3.80
C ALA A 5 6.40 -5.58 3.20
N ASN A 6 5.38 -4.96 3.79
CA ASN A 6 4.04 -4.88 3.22
C ASN A 6 3.89 -3.55 2.45
N ILE A 7 3.34 -3.62 1.25
CA ILE A 7 3.22 -2.52 0.29
C ILE A 7 1.75 -2.41 -0.09
N ARG A 8 1.14 -1.26 0.20
CA ARG A 8 -0.28 -0.97 -0.06
C ARG A 8 -0.42 0.40 -0.73
N PRO A 9 -0.75 0.47 -2.04
CA PRO A 9 -1.00 1.74 -2.70
C PRO A 9 -2.35 2.33 -2.29
N CYS A 10 -2.38 3.62 -2.03
CA CYS A 10 -3.58 4.44 -1.90
C CYS A 10 -3.72 5.29 -3.15
N ILE A 11 -4.41 4.74 -4.14
CA ILE A 11 -4.62 5.34 -5.46
C ILE A 11 -6.06 5.12 -5.91
N PHE A 12 -6.56 6.03 -6.74
CA PHE A 12 -7.82 5.82 -7.45
C PHE A 12 -7.53 5.13 -8.80
N PRO A 13 -7.91 3.85 -9.01
CA PRO A 13 -7.65 3.17 -10.28
C PRO A 13 -8.47 3.74 -11.45
N GLY A 14 -9.44 4.62 -11.18
CA GLY A 14 -10.16 5.42 -12.16
C GLY A 14 -10.65 6.73 -11.54
N GLU A 15 -10.63 7.84 -12.29
CA GLU A 15 -11.05 9.15 -11.79
C GLU A 15 -12.54 9.18 -11.44
N THR A 16 -13.36 8.40 -12.15
CA THR A 16 -14.79 8.27 -11.89
C THR A 16 -15.10 7.65 -10.51
N LEU A 17 -14.07 7.14 -9.81
CA LEU A 17 -14.20 6.60 -8.47
C LEU A 17 -14.10 7.65 -7.37
N LEU A 18 -13.68 8.88 -7.67
CA LEU A 18 -13.54 9.95 -6.68
C LEU A 18 -14.81 10.18 -5.85
N LYS A 19 -15.98 10.05 -6.48
CA LYS A 19 -17.30 10.19 -5.83
C LYS A 19 -17.63 9.12 -4.78
N TYR A 20 -16.89 8.00 -4.75
CA TYR A 20 -17.09 6.93 -3.76
C TYR A 20 -16.23 7.13 -2.52
N SER A 21 -15.26 8.06 -2.56
CA SER A 21 -14.50 8.45 -1.39
C SER A 21 -15.44 8.99 -0.30
N PRO A 22 -15.21 8.65 0.98
CA PRO A 22 -15.93 9.27 2.10
C PRO A 22 -15.52 10.75 2.28
N LEU A 23 -14.39 11.17 1.72
CA LEU A 23 -13.91 12.55 1.71
C LEU A 23 -14.34 13.25 0.41
N LYS A 24 -14.55 14.57 0.49
CA LYS A 24 -14.94 15.40 -0.66
C LYS A 24 -13.97 15.26 -1.83
N GLU A 25 -14.49 15.23 -3.06
CA GLU A 25 -13.68 15.01 -4.27
C GLU A 25 -12.51 15.99 -4.39
N GLU A 26 -12.71 17.28 -4.07
CA GLU A 26 -11.65 18.29 -4.13
C GLU A 26 -10.51 18.05 -3.12
N ILE A 27 -10.74 17.28 -2.06
CA ILE A 27 -9.73 16.91 -1.06
C ILE A 27 -8.88 15.73 -1.57
N VAL A 28 -9.50 14.75 -2.21
CA VAL A 28 -8.85 13.47 -2.57
C VAL A 28 -8.38 13.37 -4.02
N LYS A 29 -8.87 14.24 -4.91
CA LYS A 29 -8.43 14.27 -6.31
C LYS A 29 -6.92 14.47 -6.38
N GLY A 30 -6.21 13.51 -6.99
CA GLY A 30 -4.76 13.50 -7.14
C GLY A 30 -3.99 12.87 -5.98
N THR A 31 -4.67 12.20 -5.03
CA THR A 31 -4.02 11.38 -4.02
C THR A 31 -3.37 10.17 -4.66
N GLU A 32 -2.06 10.02 -4.44
CA GLU A 32 -1.24 8.95 -4.97
C GLU A 32 -0.04 8.72 -4.04
N PHE A 33 -0.20 7.81 -3.08
CA PHE A 33 0.89 7.40 -2.20
C PHE A 33 0.91 5.89 -1.97
N ILE A 34 2.05 5.37 -1.55
CA ILE A 34 2.26 3.95 -1.27
C ILE A 34 2.69 3.80 0.18
N CYS A 35 1.88 3.10 0.98
CA CYS A 35 2.26 2.70 2.32
C CYS A 35 3.24 1.52 2.26
N VAL A 36 4.43 1.70 2.83
CA VAL A 36 5.45 0.67 3.04
C VAL A 36 5.57 0.44 4.55
N ARG A 37 4.99 -0.67 4.99
CA ARG A 37 4.87 -1.09 6.39
C ARG A 37 5.88 -2.20 6.67
N GLU A 38 6.64 -2.06 7.76
CA GLU A 38 7.39 -3.19 8.32
C GLU A 38 6.41 -4.22 8.90
N LEU A 39 6.57 -5.51 8.59
CA LEU A 39 5.55 -6.54 8.84
C LEU A 39 5.94 -7.59 9.89
N THR A 40 7.22 -7.69 10.26
CA THR A 40 7.78 -8.83 10.99
C THR A 40 8.42 -8.48 12.34
N GLY A 41 8.38 -7.22 12.76
CA GLY A 41 8.89 -6.75 14.04
C GLY A 41 7.93 -5.82 14.76
N GLY A 42 8.46 -5.04 15.70
CA GLY A 42 7.68 -4.09 16.49
C GLY A 42 6.80 -4.75 17.55
N ILE A 43 5.81 -4.00 18.02
CA ILE A 43 4.99 -4.37 19.18
C ILE A 43 4.22 -5.70 19.01
N TYR A 44 3.95 -6.11 17.77
CA TYR A 44 3.24 -7.36 17.47
C TYR A 44 4.08 -8.61 17.69
N PHE A 45 5.41 -8.49 17.77
CA PHE A 45 6.31 -9.63 17.94
C PHE A 45 7.21 -9.49 19.18
N GLY A 46 7.21 -8.33 19.82
CA GLY A 46 7.93 -8.13 21.07
C GLY A 46 7.33 -8.91 22.24
N LYS A 47 8.07 -8.92 23.35
CA LYS A 47 7.64 -9.58 24.58
C LYS A 47 6.33 -8.98 25.08
N ARG A 48 5.44 -9.86 25.55
CA ARG A 48 4.16 -9.48 26.13
C ARG A 48 3.81 -10.34 27.33
N GLU A 49 2.97 -9.79 28.21
CA GLU A 49 2.33 -10.50 29.31
C GLU A 49 0.84 -10.14 29.31
N GLU A 50 0.00 -11.16 29.25
CA GLU A 50 -1.45 -11.03 29.43
C GLU A 50 -1.78 -10.67 30.88
N THR A 51 -3.01 -10.19 31.14
CA THR A 51 -3.42 -9.72 32.46
C THR A 51 -3.11 -10.72 33.57
N ASN A 52 -2.19 -10.34 34.47
CA ASN A 52 -1.83 -11.13 35.63
C ASN A 52 -2.79 -10.93 36.82
N ALA A 53 -2.53 -11.61 37.93
CA ALA A 53 -3.40 -11.57 39.12
C ALA A 53 -3.53 -10.17 39.75
N GLU A 54 -2.59 -9.26 39.47
CA GLU A 54 -2.61 -7.87 39.95
C GLU A 54 -3.30 -6.91 38.95
N GLY A 55 -3.80 -7.42 37.82
CA GLY A 55 -4.43 -6.61 36.78
C GLY A 55 -3.42 -5.88 35.88
N TYR A 56 -2.18 -6.35 35.81
CA TYR A 56 -1.12 -5.78 34.97
C TYR A 56 -0.92 -6.60 33.68
N ALA A 57 -0.71 -5.91 32.57
CA ALA A 57 -0.37 -6.47 31.26
C ALA A 57 0.58 -5.52 30.53
N TYR A 58 1.38 -6.03 29.59
CA TYR A 58 2.23 -5.19 28.74
C TYR A 58 2.51 -5.80 27.37
N ASP A 59 2.88 -4.93 26.43
CA ASP A 59 3.44 -5.26 25.13
C ASP A 59 4.69 -4.40 24.89
N THR A 60 5.71 -4.99 24.28
CA THR A 60 7.00 -4.30 24.06
C THR A 60 7.19 -3.99 22.58
N MET A 61 7.34 -2.71 22.24
CA MET A 61 7.78 -2.31 20.90
C MET A 61 9.30 -2.34 20.84
N GLU A 62 9.87 -3.21 20.01
CA GLU A 62 11.32 -3.33 19.81
C GLU A 62 11.65 -3.35 18.32
N TYR A 63 12.75 -2.69 17.96
CA TYR A 63 13.32 -2.69 16.61
C TYR A 63 14.85 -2.65 16.68
N THR A 64 15.49 -3.31 15.73
CA THR A 64 16.92 -3.27 15.50
C THR A 64 17.26 -2.44 14.27
N ILE A 65 18.49 -1.92 14.20
CA ILE A 65 18.98 -1.17 13.04
C ILE A 65 18.81 -1.98 11.73
N PRO A 66 19.19 -3.27 11.64
CA PRO A 66 19.02 -4.06 10.42
C PRO A 66 17.57 -4.17 9.95
N GLU A 67 16.60 -4.26 10.87
CA GLU A 67 15.17 -4.32 10.53
C GLU A 67 14.69 -3.01 9.90
N VAL A 68 15.11 -1.87 10.43
CA VAL A 68 14.76 -0.56 9.87
C VAL A 68 15.48 -0.32 8.53
N GLN A 69 16.74 -0.75 8.40
CA GLN A 69 17.50 -0.62 7.16
C GLN A 69 16.87 -1.41 6.01
N ARG A 70 16.46 -2.67 6.24
CA ARG A 70 15.89 -3.50 5.18
C ARG A 70 14.58 -2.93 4.63
N ILE A 71 13.70 -2.43 5.48
CA ILE A 71 12.44 -1.81 5.04
C ILE A 71 12.66 -0.46 4.37
N THR A 72 13.64 0.33 4.85
CA THR A 72 14.04 1.59 4.21
C THR A 72 14.54 1.36 2.78
N ARG A 73 15.35 0.32 2.55
CA ARG A 73 15.83 -0.05 1.21
C ARG A 73 14.68 -0.46 0.30
N ILE A 74 13.66 -1.17 0.79
CA ILE A 74 12.46 -1.46 -0.01
C ILE A 74 11.76 -0.17 -0.43
N ALA A 75 11.50 0.76 0.50
CA ALA A 75 10.91 2.05 0.19
C ALA A 75 11.72 2.84 -0.86
N ALA A 76 13.05 2.81 -0.75
CA ALA A 76 13.95 3.43 -1.73
C ALA A 76 13.85 2.78 -3.12
N GLN A 77 13.84 1.44 -3.22
CA GLN A 77 13.69 0.75 -4.50
C GLN A 77 12.36 1.10 -5.20
N ILE A 78 11.26 1.15 -4.43
CA ILE A 78 9.94 1.55 -4.97
C ILE A 78 9.96 3.02 -5.42
N SER A 79 10.55 3.92 -4.63
CA SER A 79 10.72 5.33 -5.01
C SER A 79 11.44 5.50 -6.35
N LEU A 80 12.52 4.71 -6.56
CA LEU A 80 13.34 4.75 -7.78
C LEU A 80 12.66 4.16 -9.02
N LEU A 81 11.51 3.52 -8.88
CA LEU A 81 10.68 3.14 -10.04
C LEU A 81 10.12 4.38 -10.76
N SER A 82 10.07 5.54 -10.12
CA SER A 82 9.64 6.78 -10.78
C SER A 82 10.81 7.61 -11.26
N THR A 83 10.56 8.45 -12.27
CA THR A 83 11.55 9.42 -12.77
C THR A 83 10.86 10.78 -12.92
N PRO A 84 11.13 11.76 -12.03
CA PRO A 84 12.07 11.70 -10.90
C PRO A 84 11.65 10.71 -9.77
N PRO A 85 12.57 10.30 -8.87
CA PRO A 85 12.23 9.44 -7.74
C PRO A 85 11.14 10.03 -6.85
N LEU A 86 10.23 9.20 -6.35
CA LEU A 86 9.18 9.65 -5.43
C LEU A 86 9.79 10.04 -4.07
N PRO A 87 9.29 11.09 -3.39
CA PRO A 87 9.74 11.40 -2.04
C PRO A 87 9.36 10.28 -1.06
N ILE A 88 10.19 10.07 -0.05
CA ILE A 88 9.89 9.20 1.10
C ILE A 88 9.48 10.08 2.28
N ILE A 89 8.30 9.83 2.83
CA ILE A 89 7.81 10.38 4.08
C ILE A 89 7.91 9.29 5.15
N SER A 90 8.88 9.42 6.04
CA SER A 90 9.08 8.48 7.16
C SER A 90 8.21 8.88 8.34
N ILE A 91 7.32 7.99 8.75
CA ILE A 91 6.39 8.22 9.87
C ILE A 91 6.91 7.56 11.14
N ASP A 92 6.86 8.31 12.25
CA ASP A 92 7.27 7.82 13.57
C ASP A 92 6.56 8.58 14.72
N LYS A 93 6.97 8.30 15.96
CA LYS A 93 6.61 9.07 17.17
C LYS A 93 7.86 9.52 17.94
N ALA A 94 8.87 10.04 17.24
CA ALA A 94 10.21 10.31 17.79
C ALA A 94 10.24 11.42 18.87
N ASN A 95 9.16 12.20 19.00
CA ASN A 95 8.99 13.13 20.11
C ASN A 95 8.74 12.43 21.45
N VAL A 96 8.27 11.18 21.44
CA VAL A 96 7.97 10.40 22.66
C VAL A 96 8.83 9.14 22.74
N LEU A 97 8.78 8.28 21.72
CA LEU A 97 9.27 6.90 21.79
C LEU A 97 10.76 6.77 21.46
N ALA A 98 11.48 5.99 22.26
CA ALA A 98 12.88 5.65 22.00
C ALA A 98 13.05 4.84 20.70
N THR A 99 12.16 3.88 20.45
CA THR A 99 12.12 3.10 19.20
C THR A 99 11.95 3.99 17.98
N SER A 100 11.08 4.98 18.03
CA SER A 100 10.90 5.96 16.96
C SER A 100 12.11 6.87 16.76
N ARG A 101 12.89 7.18 17.81
CA ARG A 101 14.16 7.90 17.66
C ARG A 101 15.21 7.05 16.95
N LEU A 102 15.30 5.75 17.26
CA LEU A 102 16.13 4.80 16.52
C LEU A 102 15.70 4.71 15.05
N TRP A 103 14.39 4.60 14.81
CA TRP A 103 13.79 4.54 13.48
C TRP A 103 14.20 5.75 12.64
N ARG A 104 13.89 6.96 13.11
CA ARG A 104 14.20 8.22 12.41
C ARG A 104 15.68 8.34 12.07
N LYS A 105 16.56 8.05 13.03
CA LYS A 105 18.01 8.08 12.84
C LYS A 105 18.42 7.11 11.72
N THR A 106 17.97 5.85 11.82
CA THR A 106 18.36 4.79 10.89
C THR A 106 17.86 5.04 9.47
N VAL A 107 16.61 5.49 9.31
CA VAL A 107 16.04 5.86 8.00
C VAL A 107 16.86 7.00 7.38
N THR A 108 17.14 8.05 8.16
CA THR A 108 17.90 9.22 7.69
C THR A 108 19.31 8.83 7.24
N GLU A 109 20.03 8.06 8.05
CA GLU A 109 21.39 7.60 7.75
C GLU A 109 21.41 6.69 6.52
N THR A 110 20.45 5.76 6.40
CA THR A 110 20.36 4.83 5.26
C THR A 110 20.10 5.57 3.96
N LEU A 111 19.10 6.46 3.91
CA LEU A 111 18.79 7.21 2.70
C LEU A 111 19.89 8.21 2.33
N SER A 112 20.46 8.91 3.30
CA SER A 112 21.51 9.91 3.00
C SER A 112 22.80 9.27 2.48
N SER A 113 23.11 8.04 2.92
CA SER A 113 24.33 7.34 2.51
C SER A 113 24.15 6.50 1.24
N GLU A 114 23.01 5.82 1.08
CA GLU A 114 22.79 4.86 -0.01
C GLU A 114 21.93 5.43 -1.15
N PHE A 115 21.06 6.41 -0.87
CA PHE A 115 20.07 6.94 -1.83
C PHE A 115 19.91 8.48 -1.75
N PRO A 116 21.01 9.27 -1.83
CA PRO A 116 20.98 10.72 -1.59
C PRO A 116 20.11 11.51 -2.59
N GLN A 117 19.73 10.89 -3.72
CA GLN A 117 18.83 11.47 -4.71
C GLN A 117 17.36 11.45 -4.32
N ILE A 118 16.97 10.68 -3.30
CA ILE A 118 15.57 10.54 -2.87
C ILE A 118 15.24 11.64 -1.84
N PRO A 119 14.25 12.51 -2.10
CA PRO A 119 13.82 13.48 -1.10
C PRO A 119 13.24 12.77 0.13
N LEU A 120 13.74 13.09 1.32
CA LEU A 120 13.27 12.55 2.59
C LEU A 120 12.61 13.63 3.44
N SER A 121 11.45 13.34 4.00
CA SER A 121 10.84 14.08 5.10
C SER A 121 10.42 13.15 6.23
N HIS A 122 10.26 13.71 7.43
CA HIS A 122 9.77 12.97 8.60
C HIS A 122 8.44 13.56 9.06
N GLN A 123 7.53 12.69 9.48
CA GLN A 123 6.19 13.07 9.89
C GLN A 123 5.81 12.31 11.17
N LEU A 124 5.12 12.96 12.10
CA LEU A 124 4.60 12.27 13.29
C LEU A 124 3.30 11.53 12.96
N VAL A 125 3.11 10.32 13.49
CA VAL A 125 1.96 9.44 13.18
C VAL A 125 0.59 10.06 13.43
N ASP A 126 0.42 10.83 14.51
CA ASP A 126 -0.82 11.55 14.82
C ASP A 126 -1.11 12.64 13.79
N SER A 127 -0.10 13.42 13.43
CA SER A 127 -0.26 14.44 12.40
C SER A 127 -0.37 13.82 10.99
N ALA A 128 0.17 12.63 10.74
CA ALA A 128 -0.03 11.91 9.49
C ALA A 128 -1.49 11.48 9.31
N ALA A 129 -2.12 10.91 10.35
CA ALA A 129 -3.54 10.59 10.35
C ALA A 129 -4.40 11.86 10.06
N MET A 130 -4.10 12.98 10.73
CA MET A 130 -4.77 14.25 10.44
C MET A 130 -4.60 14.70 8.97
N ILE A 131 -3.39 14.56 8.41
CA ILE A 131 -3.11 14.91 7.01
C ILE A 131 -3.90 14.01 6.06
N MET A 132 -3.99 12.71 6.36
CA MET A 132 -4.67 11.71 5.53
C MET A 132 -6.15 12.06 5.30
N VAL A 133 -6.81 12.61 6.30
CA VAL A 133 -8.19 13.10 6.20
C VAL A 133 -8.27 14.50 5.57
N LYS A 134 -7.38 15.42 5.96
CA LYS A 134 -7.48 16.84 5.59
C LYS A 134 -7.03 17.14 4.17
N ASN A 135 -5.92 16.55 3.74
CA ASN A 135 -5.30 16.73 2.42
C ASN A 135 -4.31 15.59 2.16
N PRO A 136 -4.79 14.37 1.83
CA PRO A 136 -3.94 13.19 1.67
C PRO A 136 -2.84 13.35 0.62
N ARG A 137 -2.99 14.27 -0.34
CA ARG A 137 -1.94 14.63 -1.32
C ARG A 137 -0.62 15.07 -0.72
N GLN A 138 -0.61 15.57 0.53
CA GLN A 138 0.64 15.91 1.20
C GLN A 138 1.50 14.67 1.51
N LEU A 139 0.92 13.48 1.46
CA LEU A 139 1.60 12.21 1.62
C LEU A 139 2.00 11.58 0.27
N ASN A 140 1.74 12.23 -0.86
CA ASN A 140 2.06 11.69 -2.19
C ASN A 140 3.55 11.30 -2.27
N GLY A 141 3.80 10.07 -2.68
CA GLY A 141 5.11 9.42 -2.62
C GLY A 141 5.08 8.11 -1.84
N ILE A 142 6.14 7.81 -1.10
CA ILE A 142 6.26 6.59 -0.30
C ILE A 142 6.12 6.94 1.18
N VAL A 143 5.10 6.39 1.83
CA VAL A 143 4.89 6.50 3.27
C VAL A 143 5.54 5.31 3.95
N LEU A 144 6.69 5.51 4.60
CA LEU A 144 7.48 4.46 5.25
C LEU A 144 7.24 4.48 6.77
N THR A 145 6.86 3.34 7.36
CA THR A 145 6.58 3.29 8.80
C THR A 145 6.75 1.89 9.41
N GLU A 146 6.80 1.85 10.74
CA GLU A 146 6.84 0.63 11.55
C GLU A 146 5.51 -0.13 11.55
N ASN A 147 5.47 -1.31 12.17
CA ASN A 147 4.40 -2.28 11.99
C ASN A 147 3.04 -1.78 12.47
N MET A 148 2.92 -1.33 13.72
CA MET A 148 1.62 -0.91 14.28
C MET A 148 1.11 0.37 13.62
N PHE A 149 1.97 1.38 13.45
CA PHE A 149 1.59 2.60 12.74
C PHE A 149 1.21 2.33 11.28
N GLY A 150 1.93 1.43 10.60
CA GLY A 150 1.64 1.05 9.22
C GLY A 150 0.33 0.29 9.09
N ASP A 151 0.00 -0.55 10.07
CA ASP A 151 -1.29 -1.23 10.13
C ASP A 151 -2.43 -0.20 10.10
N ILE A 152 -2.44 0.69 11.09
CA ILE A 152 -3.46 1.72 11.29
C ILE A 152 -3.56 2.65 10.08
N LEU A 153 -2.43 3.22 9.64
CA LEU A 153 -2.43 4.19 8.55
C LEU A 153 -2.72 3.56 7.19
N SER A 154 -2.35 2.30 6.96
CA SER A 154 -2.70 1.64 5.70
C SER A 154 -4.19 1.31 5.62
N ASP A 155 -4.83 0.98 6.73
CA ASP A 155 -6.27 0.79 6.79
C ASP A 155 -7.01 2.13 6.66
N GLU A 156 -6.54 3.20 7.31
CA GLU A 156 -7.06 4.56 7.12
C GLU A 156 -6.92 5.02 5.65
N ALA A 157 -5.80 4.70 5.00
CA ALA A 157 -5.60 5.01 3.59
C ALA A 157 -6.53 4.20 2.68
N SER A 158 -6.82 2.94 3.04
CA SER A 158 -7.59 2.02 2.21
C SER A 158 -9.04 2.45 1.96
N VAL A 159 -9.60 3.28 2.84
CA VAL A 159 -10.98 3.77 2.67
C VAL A 159 -11.05 5.00 1.76
N ILE A 160 -9.92 5.69 1.50
CA ILE A 160 -9.90 6.91 0.68
C ILE A 160 -10.41 6.64 -0.75
N PRO A 161 -9.99 5.56 -1.44
CA PRO A 161 -10.52 5.27 -2.78
C PRO A 161 -11.98 4.79 -2.81
N GLY A 162 -12.61 4.58 -1.66
CA GLY A 162 -14.04 4.32 -1.53
C GLY A 162 -14.47 2.86 -1.67
N SER A 163 -13.58 1.92 -2.01
CA SER A 163 -13.87 0.49 -1.97
C SER A 163 -12.62 -0.36 -1.69
N LEU A 164 -12.73 -1.24 -0.71
CA LEU A 164 -11.71 -2.27 -0.40
C LEU A 164 -11.50 -3.25 -1.56
N GLY A 165 -12.52 -3.47 -2.41
CA GLY A 165 -12.45 -4.38 -3.56
C GLY A 165 -11.47 -3.94 -4.65
N LEU A 166 -11.00 -2.70 -4.59
CA LEU A 166 -10.11 -2.11 -5.58
C LEU A 166 -8.62 -2.26 -5.23
N LEU A 167 -8.29 -2.56 -3.98
CA LEU A 167 -6.96 -2.29 -3.46
C LEU A 167 -6.08 -3.54 -3.46
N PRO A 168 -4.94 -3.51 -4.17
CA PRO A 168 -3.98 -4.59 -4.17
C PRO A 168 -3.04 -4.48 -2.97
N SER A 169 -2.28 -5.53 -2.71
CA SER A 169 -1.15 -5.48 -1.79
C SER A 169 -0.05 -6.45 -2.18
N ALA A 170 1.16 -6.16 -1.70
CA ALA A 170 2.30 -7.06 -1.80
C ALA A 170 3.00 -7.17 -0.46
N SER A 171 3.45 -8.38 -0.12
CA SER A 171 4.34 -8.64 1.01
C SER A 171 5.61 -9.27 0.47
N VAL A 172 6.77 -8.63 0.63
CA VAL A 172 8.04 -9.02 -0.01
C VAL A 172 9.15 -9.28 0.99
N SER A 173 10.02 -10.25 0.70
CA SER A 173 11.21 -10.59 1.50
C SER A 173 12.48 -9.83 1.09
N GLY A 174 12.35 -8.83 0.22
CA GLY A 174 13.47 -8.12 -0.39
C GLY A 174 13.16 -7.68 -1.82
N TRP A 175 14.13 -7.02 -2.45
CA TRP A 175 14.07 -6.58 -3.85
C TRP A 175 15.02 -7.39 -4.74
N GLY A 176 14.61 -7.66 -5.98
CA GLY A 176 15.45 -8.32 -7.00
C GLY A 176 15.44 -9.85 -6.99
N THR A 177 16.35 -10.44 -7.75
CA THR A 177 16.40 -11.90 -8.03
C THR A 177 16.57 -12.72 -6.75
N GLY A 178 15.81 -13.83 -6.66
CA GLY A 178 15.87 -14.76 -5.53
C GLY A 178 15.11 -14.30 -4.29
N LYS A 179 14.39 -13.18 -4.36
CA LYS A 179 13.46 -12.72 -3.32
C LYS A 179 12.06 -13.27 -3.59
N VAL A 180 11.32 -13.48 -2.51
CA VAL A 180 9.95 -14.01 -2.57
C VAL A 180 8.97 -12.88 -2.29
N GLY A 181 7.87 -12.85 -3.03
CA GLY A 181 6.75 -11.96 -2.82
C GLY A 181 5.44 -12.75 -2.74
N LEU A 182 4.54 -12.31 -1.87
CA LEU A 182 3.13 -12.68 -1.84
C LEU A 182 2.33 -11.47 -2.33
N TYR A 183 1.42 -11.69 -3.27
CA TYR A 183 0.60 -10.64 -3.88
C TYR A 183 -0.86 -11.00 -3.72
N GLU A 184 -1.62 -10.12 -3.07
CA GLU A 184 -2.99 -10.42 -2.64
C GLU A 184 -3.83 -9.14 -2.55
N PRO A 185 -5.14 -9.20 -2.84
CA PRO A 185 -6.03 -8.08 -2.55
C PRO A 185 -6.11 -7.85 -1.04
N ILE A 186 -6.37 -6.61 -0.60
CA ILE A 186 -6.53 -6.34 0.84
C ILE A 186 -7.86 -6.86 1.40
N HIS A 187 -8.86 -7.08 0.55
CA HIS A 187 -10.18 -7.50 1.01
C HIS A 187 -10.14 -8.93 1.57
N GLY A 188 -10.98 -9.21 2.56
CA GLY A 188 -11.10 -10.55 3.13
C GLY A 188 -11.76 -11.57 2.20
N SER A 189 -12.09 -12.74 2.74
CA SER A 189 -12.64 -13.87 2.00
C SER A 189 -14.08 -13.71 1.51
N ALA A 190 -14.83 -12.73 2.03
CA ALA A 190 -16.23 -12.44 1.69
C ALA A 190 -17.11 -13.73 1.54
N PRO A 191 -17.21 -14.56 2.61
CA PRO A 191 -17.81 -15.89 2.52
C PRO A 191 -19.30 -15.87 2.16
N ASP A 192 -19.99 -14.78 2.46
CA ASP A 192 -21.41 -14.54 2.17
C ASP A 192 -21.72 -14.43 0.67
N ILE A 193 -20.73 -14.11 -0.17
CA ILE A 193 -20.87 -13.99 -1.63
C ILE A 193 -20.07 -15.04 -2.42
N ALA A 194 -19.44 -16.00 -1.72
CA ALA A 194 -18.66 -17.05 -2.36
C ALA A 194 -19.52 -17.88 -3.34
N GLY A 195 -18.99 -18.14 -4.53
CA GLY A 195 -19.68 -18.90 -5.58
C GLY A 195 -20.80 -18.15 -6.33
N GLN A 196 -21.11 -16.90 -5.97
CA GLN A 196 -22.18 -16.13 -6.60
C GLN A 196 -21.71 -15.34 -7.85
N GLY A 197 -20.40 -15.27 -8.10
CA GLY A 197 -19.85 -14.58 -9.26
C GLY A 197 -20.02 -13.05 -9.24
N ILE A 198 -20.13 -12.44 -8.06
CA ILE A 198 -20.34 -10.99 -7.86
C ILE A 198 -19.21 -10.29 -7.11
N CYS A 199 -18.13 -11.02 -6.77
CA CYS A 199 -16.95 -10.43 -6.14
C CYS A 199 -16.22 -9.49 -7.11
N ASN A 200 -15.67 -8.39 -6.61
CA ASN A 200 -14.87 -7.46 -7.40
C ASN A 200 -13.47 -8.04 -7.65
N PRO A 201 -13.07 -8.36 -8.90
CA PRO A 201 -11.76 -8.96 -9.16
C PRO A 201 -10.62 -7.94 -9.25
N ILE A 202 -10.91 -6.63 -9.19
CA ILE A 202 -9.94 -5.58 -9.50
C ILE A 202 -8.74 -5.61 -8.55
N GLY A 203 -8.95 -5.71 -7.23
CA GLY A 203 -7.84 -5.80 -6.26
C GLY A 203 -6.89 -6.96 -6.56
N THR A 204 -7.41 -8.12 -6.94
CA THR A 204 -6.60 -9.29 -7.33
C THR A 204 -5.85 -9.04 -8.64
N ILE A 205 -6.51 -8.46 -9.64
CA ILE A 205 -5.88 -8.12 -10.94
C ILE A 205 -4.74 -7.12 -10.74
N LEU A 206 -4.95 -6.07 -9.94
CA LEU A 206 -3.91 -5.09 -9.62
C LEU A 206 -2.80 -5.68 -8.74
N SER A 207 -3.09 -6.69 -7.92
CA SER A 207 -2.05 -7.45 -7.20
C SER A 207 -1.16 -8.23 -8.18
N ALA A 208 -1.73 -8.75 -9.28
CA ALA A 208 -0.93 -9.33 -10.36
C ALA A 208 -0.09 -8.28 -11.09
N ALA A 209 -0.56 -7.04 -11.23
CA ALA A 209 0.26 -5.93 -11.76
C ALA A 209 1.46 -5.63 -10.84
N MET A 210 1.24 -5.60 -9.51
CA MET A 210 2.33 -5.47 -8.55
C MET A 210 3.34 -6.63 -8.66
N LEU A 211 2.88 -7.87 -8.88
CA LEU A 211 3.76 -9.02 -9.12
C LEU A 211 4.66 -8.81 -10.34
N LEU A 212 4.08 -8.37 -11.45
CA LEU A 212 4.80 -8.07 -12.69
C LEU A 212 5.89 -7.03 -12.42
N GLU A 213 5.57 -5.94 -11.73
CA GLU A 213 6.53 -4.87 -11.48
C GLU A 213 7.59 -5.24 -10.45
N TYR A 214 7.20 -5.71 -9.26
CA TYR A 214 8.09 -5.81 -8.10
C TYR A 214 8.91 -7.10 -8.07
N SER A 215 8.34 -8.23 -8.51
CA SER A 215 9.07 -9.51 -8.53
C SER A 215 9.64 -9.84 -9.90
N LEU A 216 8.99 -9.45 -11.00
CA LEU A 216 9.42 -9.83 -12.36
C LEU A 216 10.12 -8.71 -13.13
N GLY A 217 10.08 -7.47 -12.65
CA GLY A 217 10.67 -6.31 -13.34
C GLY A 217 9.98 -5.95 -14.66
N LEU A 218 8.77 -6.47 -14.90
CA LEU A 218 7.95 -6.29 -16.10
C LEU A 218 7.06 -5.05 -15.95
N LYS A 219 7.72 -3.89 -15.87
CA LYS A 219 7.08 -2.60 -15.60
C LYS A 219 6.10 -2.15 -16.70
N SER A 220 6.44 -2.40 -17.96
CA SER A 220 5.57 -2.09 -19.11
C SER A 220 4.26 -2.87 -19.05
N GLU A 221 4.35 -4.14 -18.68
CA GLU A 221 3.25 -5.08 -18.59
C GLU A 221 2.36 -4.75 -17.39
N ALA A 222 2.95 -4.42 -16.23
CA ALA A 222 2.21 -3.94 -15.07
C ALA A 222 1.38 -2.70 -15.42
N ARG A 223 2.00 -1.70 -16.06
CA ARG A 223 1.31 -0.47 -16.51
C ARG A 223 0.20 -0.74 -17.52
N ALA A 224 0.37 -1.73 -18.40
CA ALA A 224 -0.67 -2.12 -19.34
C ALA A 224 -1.89 -2.73 -18.62
N VAL A 225 -1.67 -3.54 -17.59
CA VAL A 225 -2.76 -4.08 -16.74
C VAL A 225 -3.49 -2.94 -16.00
N GLU A 226 -2.75 -2.02 -15.37
CA GLU A 226 -3.32 -0.85 -14.69
C GLU A 226 -4.13 0.04 -15.64
N ALA A 227 -3.59 0.31 -16.83
CA ALA A 227 -4.28 1.09 -17.86
C ALA A 227 -5.54 0.39 -18.38
N ALA A 228 -5.53 -0.94 -18.50
CA ALA A 228 -6.71 -1.72 -18.86
C ALA A 228 -7.80 -1.63 -17.79
N VAL A 229 -7.44 -1.77 -16.51
CA VAL A 229 -8.37 -1.57 -15.39
C VAL A 229 -8.95 -0.16 -15.40
N LYS A 230 -8.10 0.87 -15.56
CA LYS A 230 -8.53 2.27 -15.67
C LYS A 230 -9.51 2.48 -16.82
N HIS A 231 -9.27 1.85 -17.97
CA HIS A 231 -10.16 1.94 -19.13
C HIS A 231 -11.55 1.34 -18.84
N VAL A 232 -11.60 0.13 -18.29
CA VAL A 232 -12.86 -0.53 -17.91
C VAL A 232 -13.64 0.31 -16.89
N LEU A 233 -12.92 0.95 -15.97
CA LEU A 233 -13.53 1.82 -14.98
C LEU A 233 -14.04 3.13 -15.61
N ASP A 234 -13.16 3.93 -16.19
CA ASP A 234 -13.48 5.31 -16.59
C ASP A 234 -14.19 5.42 -17.95
N VAL A 235 -13.91 4.52 -18.89
CA VAL A 235 -14.44 4.58 -20.26
C VAL A 235 -15.67 3.69 -20.40
N ASP A 236 -15.57 2.42 -20.01
CA ASP A 236 -16.69 1.47 -20.14
C ASP A 236 -17.74 1.66 -19.03
N GLY A 237 -17.36 2.28 -17.91
CA GLY A 237 -18.26 2.51 -16.77
C GLY A 237 -18.67 1.22 -16.05
N LEU A 238 -17.96 0.11 -16.27
CA LEU A 238 -18.29 -1.19 -15.70
C LEU A 238 -17.95 -1.24 -14.22
N ARG A 239 -18.92 -1.66 -13.40
CA ARG A 239 -18.81 -1.70 -11.93
C ARG A 239 -19.45 -2.95 -11.36
N THR A 240 -18.78 -3.58 -10.40
CA THR A 240 -19.34 -4.59 -9.51
C THR A 240 -20.25 -3.96 -8.45
N LYS A 241 -20.95 -4.80 -7.68
CA LYS A 241 -21.97 -4.40 -6.70
C LYS A 241 -21.44 -3.51 -5.58
N ASP A 242 -20.21 -3.72 -5.13
CA ASP A 242 -19.52 -2.89 -4.12
C ASP A 242 -19.32 -1.43 -4.59
N LEU A 243 -19.33 -1.19 -5.90
CA LEU A 243 -19.24 0.13 -6.52
C LEU A 243 -20.59 0.62 -7.06
N GLY A 244 -21.71 0.00 -6.62
CA GLY A 244 -23.05 0.36 -7.03
C GLY A 244 -23.43 -0.04 -8.46
N GLY A 245 -22.65 -0.91 -9.10
CA GLY A 245 -22.98 -1.49 -10.40
C GLY A 245 -23.58 -2.90 -10.32
N ASN A 246 -23.76 -3.52 -11.48
CA ASN A 246 -24.35 -4.87 -11.60
C ASN A 246 -23.47 -5.84 -12.41
N ALA A 247 -22.24 -5.46 -12.73
CA ALA A 247 -21.34 -6.35 -13.46
C ALA A 247 -20.92 -7.54 -12.59
N THR A 248 -20.85 -8.71 -13.19
CA THR A 248 -20.33 -9.93 -12.55
C THR A 248 -18.79 -9.92 -12.52
N THR A 249 -18.21 -10.77 -11.68
CA THR A 249 -16.76 -11.00 -11.62
C THR A 249 -16.19 -11.33 -12.99
N ALA A 250 -16.86 -12.21 -13.75
CA ALA A 250 -16.44 -12.62 -15.08
C ALA A 250 -16.51 -11.47 -16.09
N GLN A 251 -17.59 -10.68 -16.07
CA GLN A 251 -17.75 -9.52 -16.98
C GLN A 251 -16.63 -8.49 -16.79
N ILE A 252 -16.24 -8.19 -15.54
CA ILE A 252 -15.10 -7.30 -15.28
C ILE A 252 -13.80 -7.92 -15.79
N GLY A 253 -13.55 -9.20 -15.50
CA GLY A 253 -12.34 -9.89 -15.96
C GLY A 253 -12.22 -9.90 -17.49
N ASP A 254 -13.29 -10.25 -18.20
CA ASP A 254 -13.33 -10.28 -19.66
C ASP A 254 -13.11 -8.89 -20.26
N ALA A 255 -13.71 -7.85 -19.68
CA ALA A 255 -13.52 -6.47 -20.11
C ALA A 255 -12.05 -6.01 -19.95
N VAL A 256 -11.42 -6.34 -18.82
CA VAL A 256 -10.00 -6.02 -18.59
C VAL A 256 -9.11 -6.73 -19.61
N VAL A 257 -9.36 -8.01 -19.90
CA VAL A 257 -8.61 -8.76 -20.92
C VAL A 257 -8.81 -8.15 -22.32
N ALA A 258 -10.03 -7.74 -22.66
CA ALA A 258 -10.33 -7.11 -23.94
C ALA A 258 -9.59 -5.77 -24.08
N ALA A 259 -9.64 -4.92 -23.04
CA ALA A 259 -8.93 -3.64 -23.01
C ALA A 259 -7.41 -3.84 -23.12
N LEU A 260 -6.84 -4.80 -22.39
CA LEU A 260 -5.41 -5.13 -22.45
C LEU A 260 -4.98 -5.58 -23.85
N ARG A 261 -5.74 -6.49 -24.49
CA ARG A 261 -5.47 -6.95 -25.86
C ARG A 261 -5.52 -5.82 -26.88
N ALA A 262 -6.42 -4.85 -26.71
CA ALA A 262 -6.51 -3.69 -27.60
C ALA A 262 -5.30 -2.76 -27.45
N GLN A 263 -4.75 -2.65 -26.25
CA GLN A 263 -3.55 -1.85 -25.99
C GLN A 263 -2.28 -2.51 -26.53
N LEU A 264 -2.12 -3.82 -26.36
CA LEU A 264 -0.93 -4.57 -26.83
C LEU A 264 -0.85 -4.74 -28.36
N LYS A 265 -1.93 -4.46 -29.09
CA LYS A 265 -1.95 -4.49 -30.58
C LYS A 265 -1.52 -3.17 -31.22
N LYS A 266 -1.37 -2.10 -30.43
CA LYS A 266 -0.87 -0.80 -30.87
C LYS A 266 0.65 -0.74 -30.75
#